data_AF-A0AAP8QH62-F1
#
_entry.id   AF-A0AAP8QH62-F1
#
_cell.length_a   1.000
_cell.length_b   1.000
_cell.length_c   1.000
_cell.angle_alpha   90.00
_cell.angle_beta   90.00
_cell.angle_gamma   90.00
#
_symmetry.space_group_name_H-M   'P 1'
#
loop_
_entity.id
_entity.type
_entity.pdbx_description
1 polymer ?
#
loop_
_entity_poly.entity_id
_entity_poly.type
_entity_poly.pdbx_seq_one_letter_code
_entity_poly.pdbx_strand_id
1 'polypeptide(L)'
;MNSNQKPTALMLKYLYAHLFVVDPKRELILEKLSYQDVYELIQQIKQFTKEKQQSLSHSTSFQERSVWRIDTSSSMELYLIGKQLSLQYFGRPCKIPIEWDKSVKDAAGRFIFERTHQKPIKIVQSLWQYNQFGAQHVIATLKHELVHYHLCLQKKPFADGTPEFVAECRRIGAPLFAVKMLEGYQTYCSECGTKADILKKARKKDKSPCCKATLVCKEYVIRLPDGRLVQVEV
;
A
#
# COMPACT_ATOMS: atom_id res chain seq x y z
N MET A 1 13.47 -28.73 -0.78
CA MET A 1 12.12 -28.10 -0.76
C MET A 1 11.64 -28.00 -2.19
N ASN A 2 10.36 -28.26 -2.45
CA ASN A 2 9.82 -28.51 -3.78
C ASN A 2 9.86 -27.22 -4.63
N SER A 3 10.57 -27.21 -5.76
CA SER A 3 10.71 -26.03 -6.65
C SER A 3 9.39 -25.55 -7.27
N ASN A 4 8.31 -26.32 -7.08
CA ASN A 4 6.97 -26.01 -7.59
C ASN A 4 6.04 -25.30 -6.58
N GLN A 5 6.50 -25.01 -5.36
CA GLN A 5 5.68 -24.29 -4.38
C GLN A 5 5.51 -22.83 -4.80
N LYS A 6 4.28 -22.30 -4.74
CA LYS A 6 3.98 -20.91 -5.12
C LYS A 6 4.26 -19.96 -3.95
N PRO A 7 4.65 -18.70 -4.21
CA PRO A 7 4.83 -17.73 -3.13
C PRO A 7 3.49 -17.44 -2.42
N THR A 8 3.56 -17.04 -1.16
CA THR A 8 2.39 -16.58 -0.41
C THR A 8 1.97 -15.18 -0.87
N ALA A 9 0.70 -14.82 -0.64
CA ALA A 9 0.21 -13.47 -0.93
C ALA A 9 1.02 -12.38 -0.17
N LEU A 10 1.42 -12.66 1.08
CA LEU A 10 2.23 -11.73 1.88
C LEU A 10 3.60 -11.47 1.24
N MET A 11 4.25 -12.51 0.72
CA MET A 11 5.54 -12.37 0.05
C MET A 11 5.42 -11.50 -1.20
N LEU A 12 4.37 -11.68 -2.01
CA LEU A 12 4.16 -10.86 -3.20
C LEU A 12 3.77 -9.41 -2.87
N LYS A 13 2.98 -9.17 -1.82
CA LYS A 13 2.70 -7.80 -1.32
C LYS A 13 3.98 -7.08 -0.93
N TYR A 14 4.85 -7.75 -0.18
CA TYR A 14 6.15 -7.22 0.23
C TYR A 14 7.04 -6.95 -1.00
N LEU A 15 7.20 -7.93 -1.88
CA LEU A 15 8.02 -7.80 -3.08
C LEU A 15 7.55 -6.63 -3.94
N TYR A 16 6.23 -6.48 -4.12
CA TYR A 16 5.69 -5.42 -4.95
C TYR A 16 5.93 -4.03 -4.37
N ALA A 17 5.75 -3.89 -3.05
CA ALA A 17 6.01 -2.65 -2.35
C ALA A 17 7.48 -2.20 -2.42
N HIS A 18 8.42 -3.14 -2.42
CA HIS A 18 9.85 -2.82 -2.38
C HIS A 18 10.48 -2.71 -3.78
N LEU A 19 10.02 -3.49 -4.75
CA LEU A 19 10.59 -3.48 -6.11
C LEU A 19 9.82 -2.56 -7.06
N PHE A 20 8.51 -2.79 -7.25
CA PHE A 20 7.77 -2.11 -8.32
C PHE A 20 7.35 -0.69 -7.97
N VAL A 21 7.22 -0.34 -6.68
CA VAL A 21 6.96 1.06 -6.29
C VAL A 21 8.18 1.93 -6.57
N VAL A 22 9.39 1.38 -6.40
CA VAL A 22 10.65 2.11 -6.60
C VAL A 22 11.05 2.13 -8.08
N ASP A 23 10.89 0.99 -8.76
CA ASP A 23 11.14 0.86 -10.19
C ASP A 23 9.96 0.17 -10.87
N PRO A 24 8.93 0.95 -11.27
CA PRO A 24 7.76 0.42 -11.96
C PRO A 24 8.08 -0.21 -13.32
N LYS A 25 9.26 0.09 -13.89
CA LYS A 25 9.70 -0.43 -15.18
C LYS A 25 10.40 -1.79 -15.06
N ARG A 26 10.62 -2.27 -13.82
CA ARG A 26 11.31 -3.53 -13.61
C ARG A 26 10.48 -4.69 -14.14
N GLU A 27 10.96 -5.33 -15.19
CA GLU A 27 10.33 -6.51 -15.76
C GLU A 27 10.67 -7.75 -14.93
N LEU A 28 9.69 -8.21 -14.15
CA LEU A 28 9.71 -9.50 -13.46
C LEU A 28 8.44 -10.26 -13.80
N ILE A 29 8.59 -11.49 -14.26
CA ILE A 29 7.46 -12.39 -14.54
C ILE A 29 7.02 -13.04 -13.22
N LEU A 30 6.30 -12.29 -12.39
CA LEU A 30 5.85 -12.72 -11.06
C LEU A 30 5.04 -14.02 -11.09
N GLU A 31 4.34 -14.29 -12.19
CA GLU A 31 3.53 -15.50 -12.40
C GLU A 31 4.38 -16.77 -12.52
N LYS A 32 5.67 -16.64 -12.84
CA LYS A 32 6.61 -17.76 -13.02
C LYS A 32 7.54 -17.96 -11.82
N LEU A 33 7.53 -17.05 -10.84
CA LEU A 33 8.42 -17.15 -9.69
C LEU A 33 7.92 -18.22 -8.72
N SER A 34 8.82 -19.11 -8.33
CA SER A 34 8.61 -20.06 -7.24
C SER A 34 8.67 -19.35 -5.88
N TYR A 35 8.23 -20.05 -4.83
CA TYR A 35 8.41 -19.62 -3.45
C TYR A 35 9.88 -19.28 -3.16
N GLN A 36 10.80 -20.13 -3.61
CA GLN A 36 12.23 -19.97 -3.35
C GLN A 36 12.79 -18.71 -4.04
N ASP A 37 12.41 -18.46 -5.29
CA ASP A 37 12.84 -17.26 -6.03
C ASP A 37 12.40 -15.98 -5.30
N VAL A 38 11.13 -15.94 -4.86
CA VAL A 38 10.59 -14.78 -4.13
C VAL A 38 11.26 -14.65 -2.76
N TYR A 39 11.49 -15.76 -2.06
CA TYR A 39 12.17 -15.76 -0.77
C TYR A 39 13.57 -15.16 -0.88
N GLU A 40 14.37 -15.60 -1.85
CA GLU A 40 15.73 -15.10 -2.08
C GLU A 40 15.75 -13.60 -2.42
N LEU A 41 14.84 -13.16 -3.31
CA LEU A 41 14.66 -11.73 -3.61
C LEU A 41 14.34 -10.92 -2.35
N ILE A 42 13.44 -11.41 -1.49
CA ILE A 42 13.11 -10.74 -0.23
C ILE A 42 14.33 -10.64 0.69
N GLN A 43 15.14 -11.69 0.80
CA GLN A 43 16.37 -11.64 1.62
C GLN A 43 17.38 -10.65 1.07
N GLN A 44 17.58 -10.61 -0.25
CA GLN A 44 18.45 -9.62 -0.89
C GLN A 44 17.96 -8.19 -0.63
N ILE A 45 16.66 -7.93 -0.74
CA ILE A 45 16.06 -6.61 -0.44
C ILE A 45 16.30 -6.23 1.03
N LYS A 46 16.10 -7.16 1.97
CA LYS A 46 16.32 -6.92 3.40
C LYS A 46 17.78 -6.59 3.71
N GLN A 47 18.71 -7.34 3.12
CA GLN A 47 20.14 -7.13 3.27
C GLN A 47 20.55 -5.76 2.69
N PHE A 48 20.14 -5.47 1.46
CA PHE A 48 20.39 -4.18 0.80
C PHE A 48 19.81 -3.00 1.60
N THR A 49 18.60 -3.14 2.12
CA THR A 49 17.95 -2.12 2.96
C THR A 49 18.77 -1.82 4.21
N LYS A 50 19.30 -2.86 4.86
CA LYS A 50 20.14 -2.74 6.06
C LYS A 50 21.46 -2.02 5.74
N GLU A 51 22.13 -2.39 4.64
CA GLU A 51 23.38 -1.76 4.20
C GLU A 51 23.19 -0.29 3.78
N LYS A 52 22.08 0.02 3.10
CA LYS A 52 21.75 1.40 2.73
C LYS A 52 21.47 2.27 3.95
N GLN A 53 20.76 1.76 4.96
CA GLN A 53 20.54 2.50 6.20
C GLN A 53 21.86 2.83 6.93
N GLN A 54 22.86 1.94 6.87
CA GLN A 54 24.18 2.18 7.48
C GLN A 54 25.02 3.21 6.72
N SER A 55 24.80 3.38 5.42
CA SER A 55 25.57 4.30 4.56
C SER A 55 24.94 5.70 4.37
N LEU A 56 23.69 5.90 4.79
CA LEU A 56 22.94 7.15 4.63
C LEU A 56 23.22 8.23 5.70
N SER A 57 24.36 8.14 6.41
CA SER A 57 24.74 9.09 7.48
C SER A 57 25.19 10.48 6.99
N HIS A 58 25.32 10.75 5.69
CA HIS A 58 25.88 12.02 5.17
C HIS A 58 25.18 12.60 3.94
N SER A 59 23.85 12.59 3.87
CA SER A 59 23.11 13.37 2.86
C SER A 59 22.30 14.49 3.51
N THR A 60 22.45 15.72 3.01
CA THR A 60 21.76 16.92 3.51
C THR A 60 20.35 17.11 2.92
N SER A 61 19.94 16.30 1.93
CA SER A 61 18.63 16.40 1.29
C SER A 61 17.80 15.14 1.53
N PHE A 62 16.60 15.29 2.11
CA PHE A 62 15.64 14.20 2.26
C PHE A 62 15.24 13.66 0.87
N GLN A 63 15.31 12.33 0.70
CA GLN A 63 14.84 11.64 -0.50
C GLN A 63 13.82 10.57 -0.11
N GLU A 64 12.55 10.77 -0.44
CA GLU A 64 11.48 9.83 -0.05
C GLU A 64 11.71 8.41 -0.60
N ARG A 65 12.33 8.30 -1.78
CA ARG A 65 12.65 7.00 -2.44
C ARG A 65 13.74 6.22 -1.74
N SER A 66 14.54 6.86 -0.87
CA SER A 66 15.57 6.18 -0.08
C SER A 66 15.04 5.69 1.27
N VAL A 67 13.76 5.92 1.59
CA VAL A 67 13.14 5.42 2.83
C VAL A 67 12.69 3.98 2.61
N TRP A 68 13.56 3.04 2.98
CA TRP A 68 13.32 1.61 2.78
C TRP A 68 12.61 0.94 3.96
N ARG A 69 12.82 1.46 5.17
CA ARG A 69 12.24 0.98 6.42
C ARG A 69 12.02 2.18 7.32
N ILE A 70 11.00 2.08 8.17
CA ILE A 70 10.66 3.05 9.21
C ILE A 70 10.67 2.30 10.55
N ASP A 71 11.25 2.88 11.59
CA ASP A 71 11.11 2.39 12.95
C ASP A 71 9.64 2.47 13.40
N THR A 72 9.16 1.34 13.90
CA THR A 72 7.80 1.17 14.39
C THR A 72 7.74 1.03 15.90
N SER A 73 8.89 1.08 16.60
CA SER A 73 8.93 1.06 18.06
C SER A 73 8.34 2.35 18.67
N SER A 74 8.45 3.46 17.92
CA SER A 74 7.87 4.75 18.26
C SER A 74 7.32 5.45 17.00
N SER A 75 6.53 6.50 17.20
CA SER A 75 6.04 7.35 16.09
C SER A 75 7.03 8.43 15.65
N MET A 76 8.21 8.51 16.28
CA MET A 76 9.14 9.64 16.08
C MET A 76 9.70 9.69 14.67
N GLU A 77 10.21 8.57 14.14
CA GLU A 77 10.74 8.51 12.77
C GLU A 77 9.63 8.80 11.75
N LEU A 78 8.44 8.22 11.95
CA LEU A 78 7.27 8.48 11.11
C LEU A 78 6.90 9.97 11.07
N TYR A 79 6.89 10.62 12.23
CA TYR A 79 6.63 12.05 12.35
C TYR A 79 7.68 12.90 11.64
N LEU A 80 8.97 12.57 11.80
CA LEU A 80 10.07 13.28 11.11
C LEU A 80 9.95 13.13 9.59
N ILE A 81 9.65 11.93 9.09
CA ILE A 81 9.39 11.69 7.67
C ILE A 81 8.22 12.54 7.18
N GLY A 82 7.09 12.53 7.89
CA GLY A 82 5.94 13.34 7.54
C GLY A 82 6.21 14.85 7.56
N LYS A 83 7.04 15.33 8.49
CA LYS A 83 7.51 16.73 8.49
C LYS A 83 8.35 17.05 7.25
N GLN A 84 9.27 16.17 6.87
CA GLN A 84 10.11 16.37 5.69
C GLN A 84 9.29 16.34 4.39
N LEU A 85 8.38 15.38 4.24
CA LEU A 85 7.43 15.34 3.11
C LEU A 85 6.60 16.62 3.02
N SER A 86 6.07 17.07 4.16
CA SER A 86 5.29 18.31 4.23
C SER A 86 6.11 19.52 3.81
N LEU A 87 7.34 19.64 4.32
CA LEU A 87 8.25 20.72 3.96
C LEU A 87 8.61 20.68 2.47
N GLN A 88 8.96 19.51 1.95
CA GLN A 88 9.35 19.31 0.55
C GLN A 88 8.22 19.68 -0.43
N TYR A 89 6.99 19.21 -0.19
CA TYR A 89 5.91 19.35 -1.17
C TYR A 89 5.03 20.59 -0.97
N PHE A 90 4.99 21.15 0.23
CA PHE A 90 4.11 22.28 0.57
C PHE A 90 4.87 23.51 1.10
N GLY A 91 6.20 23.43 1.22
CA GLY A 91 7.04 24.53 1.72
C GLY A 91 6.85 24.84 3.21
N ARG A 92 6.12 24.00 3.95
CA ARG A 92 5.85 24.19 5.38
C ARG A 92 5.73 22.85 6.10
N PRO A 93 6.27 22.71 7.33
CA PRO A 93 6.24 21.45 8.05
C PRO A 93 4.83 21.13 8.58
N CYS A 94 4.55 19.84 8.73
CA CYS A 94 3.38 19.37 9.45
C CYS A 94 3.54 19.68 10.95
N LYS A 95 2.53 20.30 11.56
CA LYS A 95 2.57 20.74 12.97
C LYS A 95 1.74 19.88 13.92
N ILE A 96 1.00 18.92 13.37
CA ILE A 96 0.19 17.99 14.16
C ILE A 96 0.93 16.66 14.33
N PRO A 97 0.61 15.87 15.37
CA PRO A 97 1.17 14.54 15.53
C PRO A 97 0.90 13.64 14.33
N ILE A 98 1.85 12.75 14.04
CA ILE A 98 1.72 11.67 13.06
C ILE A 98 2.08 10.38 13.79
N GLU A 99 1.12 9.46 13.91
CA GLU A 99 1.21 8.33 14.84
C GLU A 99 0.96 6.99 14.15
N TRP A 100 1.61 5.94 14.65
CA TRP A 100 1.24 4.56 14.33
C TRP A 100 -0.03 4.16 15.08
N ASP A 101 -0.96 3.50 14.38
CA ASP A 101 -2.14 2.90 14.96
C ASP A 101 -2.22 1.41 14.59
N LYS A 102 -2.35 0.56 15.62
CA LYS A 102 -2.44 -0.91 15.47
C LYS A 102 -3.88 -1.39 15.22
N SER A 103 -4.87 -0.56 15.55
CA SER A 103 -6.29 -0.87 15.45
C SER A 103 -6.86 -0.63 14.06
N VAL A 104 -6.29 0.34 13.33
CA VAL A 104 -6.70 0.65 11.95
C VAL A 104 -6.23 -0.46 11.01
N LYS A 105 -7.19 -1.18 10.42
CA LYS A 105 -6.94 -2.29 9.47
C LYS A 105 -7.60 -2.06 8.12
N ASP A 106 -8.69 -1.30 8.11
CA ASP A 106 -9.55 -1.00 6.97
C ASP A 106 -9.06 0.16 6.11
N ALA A 107 -8.20 1.02 6.66
CA ALA A 107 -7.56 2.14 5.98
C ALA A 107 -6.03 2.06 6.08
N ALA A 108 -5.33 2.65 5.10
CA ALA A 108 -3.88 2.80 5.14
C ALA A 108 -3.44 3.89 6.13
N GLY A 109 -4.18 4.98 6.18
CA GLY A 109 -4.02 6.09 7.12
C GLY A 109 -5.31 6.87 7.25
N ARG A 110 -5.33 7.86 8.16
CA ARG A 110 -6.43 8.82 8.31
C ARG A 110 -5.94 10.17 8.81
N PHE A 111 -6.41 11.23 8.20
CA PHE A 111 -6.36 12.60 8.73
C PHE A 111 -7.54 12.85 9.66
N ILE A 112 -7.26 13.15 10.92
CA ILE A 112 -8.26 13.41 11.95
C ILE A 112 -8.46 14.92 12.09
N PHE A 113 -9.69 15.35 11.81
CA PHE A 113 -10.12 16.74 11.85
C PHE A 113 -11.36 16.89 12.75
N GLU A 114 -11.30 17.86 13.66
CA GLU A 114 -12.41 18.22 14.53
C GLU A 114 -13.29 19.26 13.85
N ARG A 115 -14.54 18.88 13.55
CA ARG A 115 -15.48 19.72 12.79
C ARG A 115 -15.93 20.98 13.55
N THR A 116 -16.14 20.89 14.86
CA THR A 116 -16.70 21.98 15.68
C THR A 116 -15.80 23.21 15.69
N HIS A 117 -14.50 23.03 15.93
CA HIS A 117 -13.52 24.12 15.98
C HIS A 117 -12.70 24.24 14.69
N GLN A 118 -13.08 23.50 13.65
CA GLN A 118 -12.38 23.40 12.37
C GLN A 118 -10.86 23.18 12.52
N LYS A 119 -10.49 22.22 13.37
CA LYS A 119 -9.11 22.05 13.82
C LYS A 119 -8.52 20.72 13.37
N PRO A 120 -7.34 20.70 12.73
CA PRO A 120 -6.59 19.47 12.50
C PRO A 120 -6.06 18.92 13.82
N ILE A 121 -6.26 17.63 14.08
CA ILE A 121 -5.89 16.97 15.34
C ILE A 121 -4.60 16.15 15.17
N LYS A 122 -4.61 15.15 14.28
CA LYS A 122 -3.45 14.27 14.01
C LYS A 122 -3.62 13.51 12.70
N ILE A 123 -2.55 12.90 12.23
CA ILE A 123 -2.57 11.88 11.16
C ILE A 123 -2.22 10.54 11.79
N VAL A 124 -2.95 9.49 11.43
CA VAL A 124 -2.64 8.11 11.84
C VAL A 124 -2.25 7.25 10.64
N GLN A 125 -1.28 6.37 10.83
CA GLN A 125 -0.84 5.38 9.83
C GLN A 125 -1.07 3.97 10.39
N SER A 126 -1.58 3.07 9.56
CA SER A 126 -1.84 1.69 9.97
C SER A 126 -0.53 0.89 10.07
N LEU A 127 -0.21 0.44 11.29
CA LEU A 127 0.92 -0.46 11.49
C LEU A 127 0.68 -1.83 10.81
N TRP A 128 -0.58 -2.27 10.74
CA TRP A 128 -0.94 -3.50 10.02
C TRP A 128 -0.59 -3.37 8.53
N GLN A 129 -0.99 -2.28 7.88
CA GLN A 129 -0.69 -2.03 6.46
C GLN A 129 0.81 -1.88 6.21
N TYR A 130 1.55 -1.22 7.11
CA TYR A 130 3.01 -1.16 7.03
C TYR A 130 3.65 -2.56 7.02
N ASN A 131 3.19 -3.47 7.88
CA ASN A 131 3.72 -4.85 7.90
C ASN A 131 3.42 -5.63 6.62
N GLN A 132 2.38 -5.25 5.87
CA GLN A 132 2.00 -5.90 4.60
C GLN A 132 2.72 -5.27 3.39
N PHE A 133 2.87 -3.94 3.38
CA PHE A 133 3.24 -3.15 2.21
C PHE A 133 4.47 -2.25 2.41
N GLY A 134 5.14 -2.32 3.55
CA GLY A 134 6.42 -1.64 3.79
C GLY A 134 6.39 -0.10 3.79
N ALA A 135 7.58 0.48 3.81
CA ALA A 135 7.78 1.92 4.01
C ALA A 135 7.24 2.78 2.86
N GLN A 136 7.42 2.36 1.60
CA GLN A 136 6.98 3.16 0.44
C GLN A 136 5.46 3.30 0.38
N HIS A 137 4.70 2.28 0.84
CA HIS A 137 3.26 2.41 1.00
C HIS A 137 2.87 3.46 2.05
N VAL A 138 3.61 3.53 3.15
CA VAL A 138 3.41 4.55 4.19
C VAL A 138 3.78 5.93 3.68
N ILE A 139 4.85 6.09 2.91
CA ILE A 139 5.18 7.37 2.24
C ILE A 139 4.03 7.81 1.33
N ALA A 140 3.53 6.91 0.47
CA ALA A 140 2.42 7.22 -0.42
C ALA A 140 1.16 7.63 0.34
N THR A 141 0.84 6.93 1.42
CA THR A 141 -0.30 7.24 2.30
C THR A 141 -0.09 8.55 3.04
N LEU A 142 1.10 8.82 3.59
CA LEU A 142 1.41 10.09 4.25
C LEU A 142 1.24 11.27 3.31
N LYS A 143 1.69 11.17 2.06
CA LYS A 143 1.50 12.23 1.05
C LYS A 143 0.01 12.51 0.84
N HIS A 144 -0.83 11.47 0.76
CA HIS A 144 -2.28 11.59 0.66
C HIS A 144 -2.88 12.31 1.88
N GLU A 145 -2.56 11.87 3.10
CA GLU A 145 -3.06 12.51 4.33
C GLU A 145 -2.58 13.96 4.50
N LEU A 146 -1.37 14.26 4.04
CA LEU A 146 -0.83 15.62 4.05
C LEU A 146 -1.59 16.54 3.09
N VAL A 147 -2.11 16.04 1.97
CA VAL A 147 -2.99 16.84 1.09
C VAL A 147 -4.24 17.26 1.87
N HIS A 148 -4.91 16.34 2.56
CA HIS A 148 -6.06 16.68 3.40
C HIS A 148 -5.71 17.75 4.44
N TYR A 149 -4.60 17.54 5.16
CA TYR A 149 -4.11 18.48 6.17
C TYR A 149 -3.86 19.89 5.60
N HIS A 150 -3.16 20.01 4.48
CA HIS A 150 -2.80 21.32 3.92
C HIS A 150 -4.00 22.05 3.29
N LEU A 151 -4.92 21.33 2.65
CA LEU A 151 -6.16 21.92 2.13
C LEU A 151 -7.06 22.38 3.28
N CYS A 152 -7.13 21.59 4.36
CA CYS A 152 -7.81 21.98 5.58
C CYS A 152 -7.25 23.28 6.18
N LEU A 153 -5.92 23.41 6.30
CA LEU A 153 -5.29 24.65 6.78
C LEU A 153 -5.58 25.86 5.87
N GLN A 154 -5.73 25.63 4.57
CA GLN A 154 -6.07 26.65 3.59
C GLN A 154 -7.57 26.96 3.52
N LYS A 155 -8.41 26.29 4.33
CA LYS A 155 -9.87 26.36 4.28
C LYS A 155 -10.44 26.04 2.89
N LYS A 156 -9.78 25.15 2.16
CA LYS A 156 -10.24 24.64 0.85
C LYS A 156 -11.00 23.33 1.03
N PRO A 157 -11.86 22.93 0.06
CA PRO A 157 -12.40 21.58 0.02
C PRO A 157 -11.27 20.56 0.08
N PHE A 158 -11.36 19.64 1.04
CA PHE A 158 -10.32 18.66 1.31
C PHE A 158 -10.87 17.23 1.35
N ALA A 159 -12.14 17.01 1.02
CA ALA A 159 -12.69 15.66 0.94
C ALA A 159 -12.14 14.92 -0.28
N ASP A 160 -12.11 13.60 -0.20
CA ASP A 160 -11.74 12.73 -1.32
C ASP A 160 -12.54 13.07 -2.58
N GLY A 161 -11.84 13.11 -3.72
CA GLY A 161 -12.45 13.35 -5.03
C GLY A 161 -12.81 14.80 -5.33
N THR A 162 -12.68 15.74 -4.39
CA THR A 162 -12.84 17.17 -4.68
C THR A 162 -11.79 17.63 -5.72
N PRO A 163 -12.12 18.58 -6.61
CA PRO A 163 -11.16 19.06 -7.62
C PRO A 163 -9.83 19.54 -7.02
N GLU A 164 -9.89 20.23 -5.88
CA GLU A 164 -8.73 20.72 -5.14
C GLU A 164 -7.87 19.58 -4.61
N PHE A 165 -8.50 18.57 -4.02
CA PHE A 165 -7.82 17.37 -3.54
C PHE A 165 -7.13 16.62 -4.67
N VAL A 166 -7.86 16.36 -5.75
CA VAL A 166 -7.34 15.63 -6.91
C VAL A 166 -6.17 16.38 -7.57
N ALA A 167 -6.29 17.70 -7.71
CA ALA A 167 -5.23 18.54 -8.27
C ALA A 167 -3.97 18.48 -7.40
N GLU A 168 -4.11 18.57 -6.09
CA GLU A 168 -2.96 18.59 -5.18
C GLU A 168 -2.29 17.22 -5.07
N CYS A 169 -3.06 16.13 -5.03
CA CYS A 169 -2.50 14.78 -5.11
C CYS A 169 -1.69 14.57 -6.39
N ARG A 170 -2.20 15.00 -7.55
CA ARG A 170 -1.48 14.91 -8.83
C ARG A 170 -0.20 15.73 -8.80
N ARG A 171 -0.24 16.96 -8.27
CA ARG A 171 0.93 17.87 -8.19
C ARG A 171 2.09 17.23 -7.42
N ILE A 172 1.82 16.56 -6.30
CA ILE A 172 2.86 15.99 -5.44
C ILE A 172 3.14 14.52 -5.74
N GLY A 173 2.41 13.90 -6.67
CA GLY A 173 2.48 12.46 -6.94
C GLY A 173 2.02 11.61 -5.74
N ALA A 174 0.96 12.03 -5.05
CA ALA A 174 0.25 11.22 -4.08
C ALA A 174 -0.82 10.37 -4.77
N PRO A 175 -1.06 9.13 -4.32
CA PRO A 175 -2.18 8.34 -4.84
C PRO A 175 -3.51 8.96 -4.42
N LEU A 176 -4.50 8.93 -5.33
CA LEU A 176 -5.87 9.35 -5.02
C LEU A 176 -6.61 8.36 -4.11
N PHE A 177 -6.19 7.09 -4.14
CA PHE A 177 -6.80 6.01 -3.38
C PHE A 177 -5.71 5.11 -2.82
N ALA A 178 -5.97 4.51 -1.65
CA ALA A 178 -5.09 3.50 -1.09
C ALA A 178 -4.88 2.35 -2.09
N VAL A 179 -3.62 1.93 -2.23
CA VAL A 179 -3.28 0.75 -3.03
C VAL A 179 -3.93 -0.47 -2.39
N LYS A 180 -4.89 -1.08 -3.09
CA LYS A 180 -5.55 -2.31 -2.64
C LYS A 180 -5.11 -3.47 -3.52
N MET A 181 -4.49 -4.46 -2.91
CA MET A 181 -4.32 -5.78 -3.54
C MET A 181 -5.49 -6.67 -3.11
N LEU A 182 -6.18 -7.25 -4.09
CA LEU A 182 -7.30 -8.14 -3.85
C LEU A 182 -6.80 -9.58 -3.86
N GLU A 183 -6.96 -10.29 -2.75
CA GLU A 183 -6.65 -11.71 -2.65
C GLU A 183 -7.91 -12.54 -2.37
N GLY A 184 -7.96 -13.73 -2.94
CA GLY A 184 -9.08 -14.65 -2.78
C GLY A 184 -9.03 -15.80 -3.77
N TYR A 185 -10.03 -16.66 -3.72
CA TYR A 185 -10.20 -17.69 -4.73
C TYR A 185 -10.73 -17.07 -6.02
N GLN A 186 -10.06 -17.35 -7.12
CA GLN A 186 -10.62 -17.16 -8.44
C GLN A 186 -11.84 -18.09 -8.59
N THR A 187 -12.99 -17.50 -8.90
CA THR A 187 -14.23 -18.26 -9.09
C THR A 187 -14.58 -18.48 -10.54
N TYR A 188 -15.32 -19.55 -10.79
CA TYR A 188 -15.78 -19.98 -12.11
C TYR A 188 -17.25 -20.41 -12.05
N CYS A 189 -18.00 -20.17 -13.12
CA CYS A 189 -19.36 -20.66 -13.26
C CYS A 189 -19.40 -22.19 -13.32
N SER A 190 -20.25 -22.84 -12.52
CA SER A 190 -20.37 -24.30 -12.51
C SER A 190 -20.89 -24.90 -13.81
N GLU A 191 -21.65 -24.15 -14.61
CA GLU A 191 -22.26 -24.63 -15.85
C GLU A 191 -21.37 -24.42 -17.08
N CYS A 192 -21.05 -23.17 -17.42
CA CYS A 192 -20.28 -22.85 -18.62
C CYS A 192 -18.77 -22.71 -18.37
N GLY A 193 -18.30 -22.82 -17.13
CA GLY A 193 -16.88 -22.66 -16.79
C GLY A 193 -16.33 -21.24 -16.93
N THR A 194 -17.18 -20.23 -17.23
CA THR A 194 -16.72 -18.84 -17.38
C THR A 194 -16.13 -18.30 -16.08
N LYS A 195 -14.97 -17.64 -16.20
CA LYS A 195 -14.27 -16.97 -15.11
C LYS A 195 -15.11 -15.82 -14.54
N ALA A 196 -15.24 -15.76 -13.22
CA ALA A 196 -16.01 -14.76 -12.50
C ALA A 196 -15.12 -13.97 -11.51
N ASP A 197 -15.70 -13.35 -10.49
CA ASP A 197 -14.96 -12.50 -9.55
C ASP A 197 -14.05 -13.30 -8.60
N ILE A 198 -13.12 -12.59 -7.97
CA ILE A 198 -12.26 -13.13 -6.91
C ILE A 198 -12.98 -12.99 -5.57
N LEU A 199 -13.22 -14.10 -4.90
CA LEU A 199 -13.93 -14.14 -3.62
C LEU A 199 -13.05 -14.74 -2.54
N LYS A 200 -12.99 -14.11 -1.36
CA LYS A 200 -12.35 -14.71 -0.18
C LYS A 200 -12.99 -16.04 0.21
N LYS A 201 -14.31 -16.15 0.00
CA LYS A 201 -15.10 -17.36 0.19
C LYS A 201 -16.37 -17.24 -0.67
N ALA A 202 -16.68 -18.28 -1.45
CA ALA A 202 -17.97 -18.35 -2.13
C ALA A 202 -19.07 -18.72 -1.13
N ARG A 203 -20.17 -17.95 -1.13
CA ARG A 203 -21.38 -18.23 -0.34
C ARG A 203 -22.45 -18.81 -1.28
N LYS A 204 -23.41 -19.55 -0.71
CA LYS A 204 -24.54 -20.14 -1.49
C LYS A 204 -25.32 -19.12 -2.32
N LYS A 205 -25.39 -17.87 -1.86
CA LYS A 205 -26.08 -16.76 -2.55
C LYS A 205 -25.27 -16.13 -3.69
N ASP A 206 -23.97 -16.39 -3.77
CA ASP A 206 -23.13 -15.82 -4.82
C ASP A 206 -23.37 -16.64 -6.10
N LYS A 207 -23.84 -15.96 -7.15
CA LYS A 207 -24.22 -16.56 -8.43
C LYS A 207 -23.35 -16.02 -9.56
N SER A 208 -23.09 -16.86 -10.57
CA SER A 208 -22.34 -16.43 -11.74
C SER A 208 -23.08 -15.33 -12.51
N PRO A 209 -22.37 -14.31 -13.04
CA PRO A 209 -23.01 -13.26 -13.83
C PRO A 209 -23.70 -13.78 -15.10
N CYS A 210 -23.11 -14.81 -15.73
CA CYS A 210 -23.56 -15.42 -16.97
C CYS A 210 -24.81 -16.29 -16.80
N CYS A 211 -24.69 -17.47 -16.19
CA CYS A 211 -25.77 -18.47 -16.11
C CYS A 211 -26.64 -18.34 -14.86
N LYS A 212 -26.31 -17.41 -13.95
CA LYS A 212 -26.90 -17.34 -12.59
C LYS A 212 -26.74 -18.65 -11.80
N ALA A 213 -25.73 -19.44 -12.16
CA ALA A 213 -25.40 -20.72 -11.55
C ALA A 213 -24.49 -20.55 -10.33
N THR A 214 -24.20 -21.65 -9.63
CA THR A 214 -23.30 -21.64 -8.47
C THR A 214 -21.86 -21.36 -8.90
N LEU A 215 -21.09 -20.69 -8.04
CA LEU A 215 -19.67 -20.42 -8.25
C LEU A 215 -18.80 -21.52 -7.64
N VAL A 216 -17.79 -21.96 -8.39
CA VAL A 216 -16.76 -22.91 -7.95
C VAL A 216 -15.45 -22.15 -7.73
N CYS A 217 -14.85 -22.28 -6.55
CA CYS A 217 -13.52 -21.77 -6.24
C CYS A 217 -12.45 -22.73 -6.77
N LYS A 218 -11.43 -22.22 -7.46
CA LYS A 218 -10.29 -23.03 -7.92
C LYS A 218 -8.99 -22.55 -7.27
N GLU A 219 -8.22 -21.74 -7.98
CA GLU A 219 -6.94 -21.22 -7.51
C GLU A 219 -7.09 -20.03 -6.55
N TYR A 220 -6.20 -19.93 -5.56
CA TYR A 220 -6.06 -18.73 -4.75
C TYR A 220 -5.11 -17.76 -5.46
N VAL A 221 -5.55 -16.52 -5.65
CA VAL A 221 -4.84 -15.51 -6.44
C VAL A 221 -4.74 -14.20 -5.68
N ILE A 222 -3.72 -13.41 -6.02
CA ILE A 222 -3.61 -12.00 -5.68
C ILE A 222 -3.64 -11.15 -6.94
N ARG A 223 -4.50 -10.14 -6.95
CA ARG A 223 -4.53 -9.08 -7.95
C ARG A 223 -3.64 -7.94 -7.50
N LEU A 224 -2.60 -7.70 -8.28
CA LEU A 224 -1.65 -6.62 -8.07
C LEU A 224 -2.22 -5.27 -8.55
N PRO A 225 -1.67 -4.13 -8.09
CA PRO A 225 -2.17 -2.81 -8.43
C PRO A 225 -2.10 -2.48 -9.94
N ASP A 226 -1.17 -3.09 -10.66
CA ASP A 226 -1.05 -3.01 -12.12
C ASP A 226 -2.05 -3.90 -12.88
N GLY A 227 -2.90 -4.63 -12.17
CA GLY A 227 -3.93 -5.49 -12.72
C GLY A 227 -3.52 -6.94 -12.94
N ARG A 228 -2.24 -7.29 -12.80
CA ARG A 228 -1.77 -8.68 -12.94
C ARG A 228 -2.38 -9.59 -11.88
N LEU A 229 -2.70 -10.82 -12.27
CA LEU A 229 -3.23 -11.85 -11.39
C LEU A 229 -2.17 -12.94 -11.20
N VAL A 230 -1.70 -13.09 -9.97
CA VAL A 230 -0.67 -14.09 -9.64
C VAL A 230 -1.28 -15.15 -8.74
N GLN A 231 -1.12 -16.43 -9.10
CA GLN A 231 -1.52 -17.53 -8.24
C GLN A 231 -0.55 -17.64 -7.06
N VAL A 232 -1.10 -17.77 -5.88
CA VAL A 232 -0.36 -17.81 -4.62
C VAL A 232 -0.75 -19.03 -3.80
N GLU A 233 0.12 -19.39 -2.87
CA GLU A 233 -0.20 -20.35 -1.83
C GLU A 233 -1.08 -19.70 -0.75
N VAL A 234 -2.03 -20.49 -0.23
CA VAL A 234 -2.99 -20.09 0.83
C VAL A 234 -2.31 -20.17 2.19
#